data_AF-A0A1L7CD62-F1
#
_entry.id   AF-A0A1L7CD62-F1
#
_cell.length_a   1.000
_cell.length_b   1.000
_cell.length_c   1.000
_cell.angle_alpha   90.00
_cell.angle_beta   90.00
_cell.angle_gamma   90.00
#
_symmetry.space_group_name_H-M   'P 1'
#
loop_
_entity.id
_entity.type
_entity.pdbx_description
1 polymer ?
#
loop_
_entity_poly.entity_id
_entity_poly.type
_entity_poly.pdbx_seq_one_letter_code
_entity_poly.pdbx_strand_id
1 'polypeptide(L)'
;MDYFHLGRFLWMTLISAAIPTAILLAAVSYQPSRPRAQRAPWQGAPGLLAYLLGLVSFVGWLSWNTTNGFEELLHYGPPAVFPAWQVAGCGITLVVGTIVLNVLHSRSLREVVAFAALIAAGCATAMSLAGSFGVTAQEGVGVGFAYIGGVVGAAVVGAVVFALSKLRARA
;
A
#
# COMPACT_ATOMS: atom_id res chain seq x y z
N MET A 1 1.71 27.35 10.68
CA MET A 1 0.42 26.86 10.18
C MET A 1 0.70 26.38 8.79
N ASP A 2 0.93 25.08 8.64
CA ASP A 2 1.41 24.51 7.40
C ASP A 2 0.19 24.02 6.62
N TYR A 3 -0.07 24.66 5.49
CA TYR A 3 -1.24 24.39 4.66
C TYR A 3 -0.95 23.20 3.73
N PHE A 4 -2.01 22.54 3.24
CA PHE A 4 -1.85 21.44 2.28
C PHE A 4 -1.19 21.92 0.98
N HIS A 5 -0.04 21.32 0.63
CA HIS A 5 0.67 21.62 -0.60
C HIS A 5 0.40 20.57 -1.69
N LEU A 6 -0.58 20.83 -2.56
CA LEU A 6 -0.96 19.91 -3.65
C LEU A 6 0.22 19.50 -4.55
N GLY A 7 1.08 20.45 -4.92
CA GLY A 7 2.25 20.14 -5.74
C GLY A 7 3.20 19.15 -5.07
N ARG A 8 3.39 19.27 -3.76
CA ARG A 8 4.23 18.37 -2.96
C ARG A 8 3.60 16.99 -2.83
N PHE A 9 2.29 16.93 -2.60
CA PHE A 9 1.52 15.69 -2.59
C PHE A 9 1.68 14.90 -3.88
N LEU A 10 1.45 15.57 -5.03
CA LEU A 10 1.53 14.97 -6.35
C LEU A 10 2.95 14.48 -6.65
N TRP A 11 3.97 15.28 -6.34
CA TRP A 11 5.37 14.90 -6.56
C TRP A 11 5.80 13.70 -5.72
N MET A 12 5.48 13.68 -4.42
CA MET A 12 5.81 12.57 -3.52
C MET A 12 5.09 11.29 -3.95
N THR A 13 3.80 11.39 -4.26
CA THR A 13 3.00 10.24 -4.73
C THR A 13 3.54 9.71 -6.06
N LEU A 14 3.90 10.60 -6.99
CA LEU A 14 4.41 10.21 -8.30
C LEU A 14 5.74 9.46 -8.18
N ILE A 15 6.72 10.03 -7.47
CA ILE A 15 8.08 9.48 -7.36
C ILE A 15 8.11 8.23 -6.49
N SER A 16 7.44 8.25 -5.33
CA SER A 16 7.60 7.20 -4.33
C SER A 16 6.58 6.08 -4.45
N ALA A 17 5.42 6.32 -5.08
CA ALA A 17 4.36 5.31 -5.23
C ALA A 17 4.10 4.95 -6.70
N ALA A 18 3.72 5.92 -7.54
CA ALA A 18 3.20 5.64 -8.87
C ALA A 18 4.25 5.08 -9.83
N ILE A 19 5.43 5.71 -9.93
CA ILE A 19 6.51 5.27 -10.83
C ILE A 19 7.03 3.87 -10.42
N PRO A 20 7.41 3.62 -9.15
CA PRO A 20 7.88 2.29 -8.73
C PRO A 20 6.83 1.20 -8.94
N THR A 21 5.55 1.51 -8.69
CA THR A 21 4.45 0.57 -8.91
C THR A 21 4.28 0.27 -10.39
N ALA A 22 4.30 1.28 -11.26
CA ALA A 22 4.20 1.09 -12.69
C ALA A 22 5.35 0.22 -13.23
N ILE A 23 6.58 0.46 -12.76
CA ILE A 23 7.75 -0.36 -13.12
C ILE A 23 7.55 -1.82 -12.69
N LEU A 24 7.14 -2.06 -11.44
CA LEU A 24 6.91 -3.43 -10.95
C LEU A 24 5.77 -4.12 -11.71
N LEU A 25 4.66 -3.44 -11.95
CA LEU A 25 3.53 -4.01 -12.70
C LEU A 25 3.91 -4.27 -14.15
N ALA A 26 4.70 -3.41 -14.78
CA ALA A 26 5.24 -3.63 -16.12
C ALA A 26 6.17 -4.85 -16.14
N ALA A 27 7.09 -4.97 -15.18
CA ALA A 27 7.99 -6.12 -15.06
C ALA A 27 7.23 -7.45 -14.87
N VAL A 28 6.16 -7.44 -14.04
CA VAL A 28 5.29 -8.60 -13.83
C VAL A 28 4.47 -8.95 -15.09
N SER A 29 4.17 -7.95 -15.92
CA SER A 29 3.39 -8.08 -17.16
C SER A 29 4.22 -8.44 -18.39
N TYR A 30 5.53 -8.15 -18.39
CA TYR A 30 6.42 -8.26 -19.56
C TYR A 30 6.85 -9.70 -19.88
N GLN A 31 5.91 -10.66 -19.96
CA GLN A 31 6.26 -12.01 -20.42
C GLN A 31 5.41 -12.52 -21.58
N PRO A 32 6.03 -13.22 -22.55
CA PRO A 32 5.48 -13.35 -23.91
C PRO A 32 4.46 -14.48 -24.08
N SER A 33 4.10 -15.21 -23.01
CA SER A 33 3.59 -16.58 -23.16
C SER A 33 2.18 -16.84 -22.62
N ARG A 34 1.33 -15.82 -22.46
CA ARG A 34 -0.10 -16.04 -22.16
C ARG A 34 -0.98 -15.58 -23.32
N PRO A 35 -1.94 -16.41 -23.79
CA PRO A 35 -2.95 -15.94 -24.72
C PRO A 35 -3.65 -14.71 -24.14
N ARG A 36 -3.71 -13.66 -24.98
CA ARG A 36 -3.99 -12.25 -24.70
C ARG A 36 -5.37 -11.93 -24.09
N ALA A 37 -6.16 -12.93 -23.70
CA ALA A 37 -7.59 -12.79 -23.46
C ALA A 37 -8.01 -12.70 -21.97
N GLN A 38 -7.19 -13.13 -21.00
CA GLN A 38 -7.55 -13.03 -19.58
C GLN A 38 -6.77 -11.91 -18.89
N ARG A 39 -7.47 -10.81 -18.55
CA ARG A 39 -6.95 -9.78 -17.64
C ARG A 39 -6.54 -10.43 -16.33
N ALA A 40 -5.35 -10.12 -15.83
CA ALA A 40 -4.92 -10.61 -14.54
C ALA A 40 -5.83 -10.02 -13.43
N PRO A 41 -6.11 -10.74 -12.33
CA PRO A 41 -7.00 -10.26 -11.27
C PRO A 41 -6.63 -8.87 -10.71
N TRP A 42 -5.33 -8.54 -10.67
CA TRP A 42 -4.84 -7.25 -10.23
C TRP A 42 -5.13 -6.08 -11.20
N GLN A 43 -5.57 -6.35 -12.43
CA GLN A 43 -5.93 -5.32 -13.43
C GLN A 43 -7.39 -4.85 -13.29
N GLY A 44 -8.15 -5.39 -12.36
CA GLY A 44 -9.56 -5.06 -12.13
C GLY A 44 -9.84 -4.64 -10.68
N ALA A 45 -11.08 -4.89 -10.24
CA ALA A 45 -11.52 -4.58 -8.87
C ALA A 45 -10.58 -5.10 -7.76
N PRO A 46 -10.00 -6.32 -7.82
CA PRO A 46 -9.06 -6.77 -6.79
C PRO A 46 -7.82 -5.90 -6.66
N GLY A 47 -7.30 -5.35 -7.77
CA GLY A 47 -6.16 -4.45 -7.73
C GLY A 47 -6.51 -3.10 -7.10
N LEU A 48 -7.69 -2.57 -7.42
CA LEU A 48 -8.20 -1.36 -6.77
C LEU A 48 -8.41 -1.59 -5.27
N LEU A 49 -8.96 -2.74 -4.87
CA LEU A 49 -9.11 -3.11 -3.46
C LEU A 49 -7.77 -3.22 -2.74
N ALA A 50 -6.73 -3.75 -3.40
CA ALA A 50 -5.38 -3.80 -2.86
C ALA A 50 -4.82 -2.39 -2.59
N TYR A 51 -4.97 -1.49 -3.55
CA TYR A 51 -4.58 -0.09 -3.36
C TYR A 51 -5.37 0.60 -2.24
N LEU A 52 -6.69 0.45 -2.24
CA LEU A 52 -7.56 1.04 -1.22
C LEU A 52 -7.29 0.46 0.18
N LEU A 53 -6.97 -0.83 0.29
CA LEU A 53 -6.58 -1.45 1.54
C LEU A 53 -5.36 -0.75 2.14
N GLY A 54 -4.32 -0.51 1.34
CA GLY A 54 -3.14 0.23 1.78
C GLY A 54 -3.46 1.66 2.20
N LEU A 55 -4.18 2.38 1.34
CA LEU A 55 -4.54 3.78 1.55
C LEU A 55 -5.41 3.97 2.80
N VAL A 56 -6.51 3.23 2.88
CA VAL A 56 -7.50 3.35 3.96
C VAL A 56 -6.95 2.81 5.28
N SER A 57 -6.07 1.82 5.28
CA SER A 57 -5.44 1.37 6.53
C SER A 57 -4.60 2.49 7.12
N PHE A 58 -3.75 3.15 6.31
CA PHE A 58 -2.93 4.26 6.80
C PHE A 58 -3.77 5.48 7.16
N VAL A 59 -4.70 5.90 6.30
CA VAL A 59 -5.56 7.05 6.61
C VAL A 59 -6.45 6.74 7.81
N GLY A 60 -7.09 5.58 7.87
CA GLY A 60 -8.00 5.21 8.94
C GLY A 60 -7.31 5.02 10.29
N TRP A 61 -6.10 4.47 10.32
CA TRP A 61 -5.37 4.26 11.56
C TRP A 61 -4.48 5.43 11.95
N LEU A 62 -3.91 6.21 11.03
CA LEU A 62 -2.87 7.21 11.36
C LEU A 62 -3.28 8.66 11.07
N SER A 63 -4.58 8.91 10.92
CA SER A 63 -5.12 10.28 10.76
C SER A 63 -5.58 10.94 12.05
N TRP A 64 -5.75 10.17 13.12
CA TRP A 64 -6.34 10.63 14.37
C TRP A 64 -5.46 10.20 15.55
N ASN A 65 -5.71 10.75 16.73
CA ASN A 65 -5.16 10.27 17.99
C ASN A 65 -6.17 10.55 19.12
N THR A 66 -5.76 10.40 20.38
CA THR A 66 -6.64 10.63 21.53
C THR A 66 -7.06 12.09 21.73
N THR A 67 -6.40 13.04 21.07
CA THR A 67 -6.67 14.49 21.20
C THR A 67 -7.27 15.11 19.95
N ASN A 68 -7.01 14.54 18.77
CA ASN A 68 -7.35 15.08 17.46
C ASN A 68 -8.21 14.07 16.70
N GLY A 69 -9.41 14.50 16.31
CA GLY A 69 -10.35 13.67 15.55
C GLY A 69 -10.01 13.59 14.05
N PHE A 70 -10.71 12.72 13.32
CA PHE A 70 -10.52 12.56 11.87
C PHE A 70 -10.79 13.85 11.07
N GLU A 71 -11.71 14.70 11.56
CA GLU A 71 -12.10 15.96 10.91
C GLU A 71 -10.95 16.98 10.85
N GLU A 72 -9.97 16.84 11.75
CA GLU A 72 -8.79 17.70 11.82
C GLU A 72 -7.74 17.33 10.77
N LEU A 73 -7.81 16.14 10.17
CA LEU A 73 -6.84 15.67 9.17
C LEU A 73 -6.70 16.63 7.98
N LEU A 74 -7.82 17.16 7.49
CA LEU A 74 -7.82 18.04 6.31
C LEU A 74 -7.33 19.45 6.62
N HIS A 75 -7.47 19.88 7.87
CA HIS A 75 -7.13 21.22 8.31
C HIS A 75 -5.71 21.32 8.85
N TYR A 76 -5.24 20.29 9.56
CA TYR A 76 -3.99 20.32 10.31
C TYR A 76 -3.02 19.19 9.93
N GLY A 77 -3.42 18.28 9.03
CA GLY A 77 -2.65 17.09 8.71
C GLY A 77 -2.73 16.03 9.83
N PRO A 78 -2.11 14.86 9.61
CA PRO A 78 -2.11 13.78 10.60
C PRO A 78 -1.18 14.11 11.79
N PRO A 79 -1.44 13.54 12.98
CA PRO A 79 -0.57 13.69 14.14
C PRO A 79 0.87 13.26 13.86
N ALA A 80 1.86 13.92 14.47
CA ALA A 80 3.27 13.51 14.34
C ALA A 80 3.65 12.34 15.26
N VAL A 81 2.84 12.09 16.30
CA VAL A 81 3.10 11.07 17.32
C VAL A 81 1.89 10.17 17.44
N PHE A 82 2.11 8.87 17.29
CA PHE A 82 1.08 7.85 17.40
C PHE A 82 1.39 6.90 18.56
N PRO A 83 0.39 6.52 19.36
CA PRO A 83 0.54 5.45 20.33
C PRO A 83 0.83 4.11 19.62
N ALA A 84 1.66 3.28 20.24
CA ALA A 84 2.15 2.04 19.64
C ALA A 84 1.04 1.07 19.20
N TRP A 85 -0.09 1.03 19.93
CA TRP A 85 -1.23 0.17 19.60
C TRP A 85 -1.89 0.55 18.26
N GLN A 86 -1.88 1.83 17.90
CA GLN A 86 -2.50 2.35 16.67
C GLN A 86 -1.66 1.98 15.45
N VAL A 87 -0.33 2.07 15.58
CA VAL A 87 0.64 1.57 14.60
C VAL A 87 0.52 0.05 14.44
N ALA A 88 0.41 -0.68 15.55
CA ALA A 88 0.20 -2.13 15.53
C ALA A 88 -1.13 -2.50 14.84
N GLY A 89 -2.22 -1.79 15.12
CA GLY A 89 -3.52 -1.99 14.49
C GLY A 89 -3.49 -1.77 12.97
N CYS A 90 -2.78 -0.73 12.51
CA CYS A 90 -2.52 -0.50 11.09
C CYS A 90 -1.78 -1.69 10.45
N GLY A 91 -0.68 -2.12 11.07
CA GLY A 91 0.11 -3.26 10.60
C GLY A 91 -0.69 -4.57 10.53
N ILE A 92 -1.48 -4.86 11.57
CA ILE A 92 -2.36 -6.05 11.61
C ILE A 92 -3.39 -5.98 10.49
N THR A 93 -4.02 -4.83 10.26
CA THR A 93 -5.01 -4.64 9.19
C THR A 93 -4.41 -4.91 7.82
N LEU A 94 -3.19 -4.44 7.57
CA LEU A 94 -2.48 -4.68 6.32
C LEU A 94 -2.13 -6.16 6.16
N VAL A 95 -1.65 -6.83 7.21
CA VAL A 95 -1.33 -8.27 7.17
C VAL A 95 -2.60 -9.08 6.88
N VAL A 96 -3.67 -8.87 7.64
CA VAL A 96 -4.94 -9.60 7.47
C VAL A 96 -5.54 -9.33 6.09
N GLY A 97 -5.61 -8.07 5.66
CA GLY A 97 -6.13 -7.72 4.35
C GLY A 97 -5.28 -8.30 3.21
N THR A 98 -3.95 -8.32 3.35
CA THR A 98 -3.04 -8.98 2.39
C THR A 98 -3.32 -10.48 2.31
N ILE A 99 -3.50 -11.15 3.45
CA ILE A 99 -3.86 -12.58 3.49
C ILE A 99 -5.18 -12.80 2.75
N VAL A 100 -6.23 -12.06 3.09
CA VAL A 100 -7.56 -12.20 2.48
C VAL A 100 -7.50 -11.99 0.96
N LEU A 101 -6.88 -10.92 0.49
CA LEU A 101 -6.76 -10.65 -0.95
C LEU A 101 -6.02 -11.77 -1.68
N ASN A 102 -4.93 -12.27 -1.11
CA ASN A 102 -4.15 -13.33 -1.74
C ASN A 102 -4.87 -14.68 -1.74
N VAL A 103 -5.58 -15.04 -0.65
CA VAL A 103 -6.39 -16.26 -0.61
C VAL A 103 -7.49 -16.23 -1.67
N LEU A 104 -8.16 -15.09 -1.84
CA LEU A 104 -9.32 -14.99 -2.72
C LEU A 104 -8.97 -14.79 -4.20
N HIS A 105 -7.87 -14.09 -4.50
CA HIS A 105 -7.61 -13.61 -5.86
C HIS A 105 -6.27 -14.03 -6.45
N SER A 106 -5.27 -14.44 -5.66
CA SER A 106 -3.94 -14.79 -6.19
C SER A 106 -3.89 -16.22 -6.71
N ARG A 107 -3.62 -16.36 -8.00
CA ARG A 107 -3.44 -17.63 -8.73
C ARG A 107 -1.98 -17.90 -9.06
N SER A 108 -1.11 -16.90 -8.93
CA SER A 108 0.33 -17.01 -9.17
C SER A 108 1.13 -16.07 -8.28
N LEU A 109 2.41 -16.39 -8.03
CA LEU A 109 3.34 -15.52 -7.31
C LEU A 109 3.50 -14.12 -7.92
N ARG A 110 3.21 -13.99 -9.22
CA ARG A 110 3.18 -12.69 -9.91
C ARG A 110 2.05 -11.80 -9.43
N GLU A 111 0.87 -12.39 -9.26
CA GLU A 111 -0.29 -11.67 -8.75
C GLU A 111 -0.07 -11.29 -7.28
N VAL A 112 0.62 -12.13 -6.51
CA VAL A 112 1.07 -11.78 -5.14
C VAL A 112 1.94 -10.52 -5.16
N VAL A 113 2.96 -10.47 -6.02
CA VAL A 113 3.86 -9.29 -6.13
C VAL A 113 3.09 -8.07 -6.64
N ALA A 114 2.17 -8.24 -7.59
CA ALA A 114 1.34 -7.14 -8.08
C ALA A 114 0.43 -6.56 -6.99
N PHE A 115 -0.23 -7.40 -6.19
CA PHE A 115 -1.02 -6.93 -5.04
C PHE A 115 -0.15 -6.27 -3.97
N ALA A 116 1.04 -6.81 -3.69
CA ALA A 116 1.98 -6.20 -2.76
C ALA A 116 2.41 -4.79 -3.22
N ALA A 117 2.70 -4.62 -4.51
CA ALA A 117 3.00 -3.32 -5.10
C ALA A 117 1.83 -2.33 -4.96
N LEU A 118 0.60 -2.76 -5.23
CA LEU A 118 -0.59 -1.93 -5.13
C LEU A 118 -0.91 -1.52 -3.68
N ILE A 119 -0.82 -2.45 -2.72
CA ILE A 119 -0.98 -2.15 -1.29
C ILE A 119 0.06 -1.12 -0.85
N ALA A 120 1.33 -1.34 -1.19
CA ALA A 120 2.40 -0.42 -0.86
C ALA A 120 2.20 0.97 -1.49
N ALA A 121 1.69 1.04 -2.72
CA ALA A 121 1.32 2.31 -3.37
C ALA A 121 0.23 3.04 -2.59
N GLY A 122 -0.79 2.34 -2.11
CA GLY A 122 -1.83 2.91 -1.25
C GLY A 122 -1.24 3.51 0.02
N CYS A 123 -0.41 2.74 0.73
CA CYS A 123 0.28 3.19 1.95
C CYS A 123 1.15 4.43 1.68
N ALA A 124 1.96 4.39 0.62
CA ALA A 124 2.86 5.49 0.25
C ALA A 124 2.09 6.75 -0.17
N THR A 125 0.92 6.60 -0.79
CA THR A 125 0.03 7.73 -1.11
C THR A 125 -0.53 8.36 0.17
N ALA A 126 -0.95 7.56 1.14
CA ALA A 126 -1.40 8.07 2.44
C ALA A 126 -0.27 8.80 3.19
N MET A 127 0.96 8.29 3.16
CA MET A 127 2.11 8.97 3.76
C MET A 127 2.52 10.23 2.99
N SER A 128 2.31 10.27 1.67
CA SER A 128 2.51 11.48 0.87
C SER A 128 1.52 12.58 1.27
N LEU A 129 0.30 12.22 1.66
CA LEU A 129 -0.67 13.18 2.21
C LEU A 129 -0.12 13.82 3.48
N ALA A 130 0.41 13.01 4.41
CA ALA A 130 1.05 13.52 5.62
C ALA A 130 2.20 14.49 5.30
N GLY A 131 3.11 14.09 4.41
CA GLY A 131 4.26 14.92 4.05
C GLY A 131 3.95 16.15 3.21
N SER A 132 2.68 16.37 2.85
CA SER A 132 2.23 17.57 2.15
C SER A 132 1.93 18.74 3.09
N PHE A 133 1.85 18.52 4.40
CA PHE A 133 1.60 19.54 5.42
C PHE A 133 2.91 20.12 6.01
N GLY A 134 3.96 20.27 5.19
CA GLY A 134 5.08 21.17 5.54
C GLY A 134 6.26 20.56 6.31
N VAL A 135 6.27 19.27 6.62
CA VAL A 135 7.39 18.65 7.35
C VAL A 135 8.68 18.58 6.50
N THR A 136 9.80 18.19 7.11
CA THR A 136 11.16 18.30 6.53
C THR A 136 11.35 17.58 5.17
N ALA A 137 12.40 17.97 4.41
CA ALA A 137 12.77 17.36 3.12
C ALA A 137 13.00 15.83 3.18
N GLN A 138 13.28 15.28 4.37
CA GLN A 138 13.58 13.87 4.58
C GLN A 138 12.35 12.95 4.52
N GLU A 139 11.13 13.51 4.61
CA GLU A 139 9.93 12.68 4.59
C GLU A 139 9.69 11.98 3.27
N GLY A 140 10.07 12.59 2.14
CA GLY A 140 9.95 11.93 0.83
C GLY A 140 10.75 10.63 0.77
N VAL A 141 11.92 10.60 1.41
CA VAL A 141 12.75 9.41 1.58
C VAL A 141 12.06 8.38 2.48
N GLY A 142 11.43 8.83 3.56
CA GLY A 142 10.58 8.01 4.41
C GLY A 142 9.43 7.34 3.65
N VAL A 143 8.71 8.08 2.81
CA VAL A 143 7.65 7.52 1.94
C VAL A 143 8.22 6.45 1.01
N GLY A 144 9.39 6.70 0.42
CA GLY A 144 10.08 5.72 -0.44
C GLY A 144 10.47 4.43 0.29
N PHE A 145 11.07 4.54 1.48
CA PHE A 145 11.39 3.37 2.31
C PHE A 145 10.14 2.62 2.76
N ALA A 146 9.07 3.34 3.11
CA ALA A 146 7.82 2.73 3.51
C ALA A 146 7.13 2.01 2.35
N TYR A 147 7.24 2.52 1.12
CA TYR A 147 6.84 1.80 -0.08
C TYR A 147 7.64 0.50 -0.23
N ILE A 148 8.97 0.55 -0.20
CA ILE A 148 9.83 -0.64 -0.35
C ILE A 148 9.53 -1.68 0.74
N GLY A 149 9.49 -1.25 2.00
CA GLY A 149 9.16 -2.10 3.13
C GLY A 149 7.75 -2.70 3.01
N GLY A 150 6.78 -1.92 2.54
CA GLY A 150 5.42 -2.36 2.25
C GLY A 150 5.37 -3.43 1.17
N VAL A 151 6.08 -3.24 0.05
CA VAL A 151 6.17 -4.23 -1.03
C VAL A 151 6.78 -5.53 -0.51
N VAL A 152 7.93 -5.44 0.16
CA VAL A 152 8.64 -6.62 0.68
C VAL A 152 7.77 -7.36 1.70
N GLY A 153 7.21 -6.64 2.67
CA GLY A 153 6.36 -7.22 3.72
C GLY A 153 5.11 -7.89 3.15
N ALA A 154 4.36 -7.19 2.29
CA ALA A 154 3.15 -7.75 1.68
C ALA A 154 3.47 -8.92 0.72
N ALA A 155 4.59 -8.86 0.00
CA ALA A 155 5.02 -9.96 -0.87
C ALA A 155 5.42 -11.20 -0.06
N VAL A 156 6.13 -11.05 1.06
CA VAL A 156 6.48 -12.16 1.96
C VAL A 156 5.23 -12.80 2.54
N VAL A 157 4.33 -12.00 3.12
CA VAL A 157 3.06 -12.50 3.66
C VAL A 157 2.25 -13.24 2.59
N GLY A 158 2.08 -12.60 1.43
CA GLY A 158 1.32 -13.20 0.32
C GLY A 158 1.98 -14.45 -0.24
N ALA A 159 3.32 -14.53 -0.30
CA ALA A 159 4.04 -15.70 -0.78
C ALA A 159 3.89 -16.89 0.17
N VAL A 160 3.96 -16.65 1.48
CA VAL A 160 3.70 -17.67 2.51
C VAL A 160 2.28 -18.20 2.38
N VAL A 161 1.28 -17.32 2.28
CA VAL A 161 -0.14 -17.70 2.10
C VAL A 161 -0.34 -18.50 0.83
N PHE A 162 0.27 -18.08 -0.27
CA PHE A 162 0.19 -18.78 -1.55
C PHE A 162 0.84 -20.17 -1.49
N ALA A 163 1.98 -20.31 -0.82
CA ALA A 163 2.62 -21.61 -0.62
C ALA A 163 1.74 -22.54 0.21
N LEU A 164 1.18 -22.05 1.32
CA LEU A 164 0.29 -22.83 2.19
C LEU A 164 -0.99 -23.27 1.48
N SER A 165 -1.61 -22.40 0.67
CA SER A 165 -2.82 -22.76 -0.09
C SER A 165 -2.54 -23.85 -1.13
N LYS A 166 -1.35 -23.84 -1.75
CA LYS A 166 -0.91 -24.88 -2.69
C LYS A 166 -0.59 -26.20 -2.00
N LEU A 167 -0.01 -26.19 -0.80
CA LEU A 167 0.23 -27.40 0.00
C LEU A 167 -1.09 -28.05 0.41
N ARG A 168 -2.06 -27.25 0.90
CA ARG A 168 -3.39 -27.75 1.28
C ARG A 168 -4.16 -28.35 0.11
N ALA A 169 -4.01 -27.84 -1.11
CA ALA A 169 -4.67 -28.38 -2.28
C ALA A 169 -4.07 -29.71 -2.79
N ARG A 170 -2.90 -30.12 -2.27
CA ARG A 170 -2.22 -31.37 -2.64
C ARG A 170 -2.39 -32.48 -1.59
N ALA A 171 -2.86 -32.15 -0.40
CA ALA A 171 -3.17 -33.08 0.68
C ALA A 171 -4.62 -33.55 0.58
#